data_AF-A0A367M5B9-F1
#
_entry.id   AF-A0A367M5B9-F1
#
_cell.length_a   1.000
_cell.length_b   1.000
_cell.length_c   1.000
_cell.angle_alpha   90.00
_cell.angle_beta   90.00
_cell.angle_gamma   90.00
#
_symmetry.space_group_name_H-M   'P 1'
#
loop_
_entity.id
_entity.type
_entity.pdbx_description
1 polymer ?
#
loop_
_entity_poly.entity_id
_entity_poly.type
_entity_poly.pdbx_seq_one_letter_code
_entity_poly.pdbx_strand_id
1 'polypeptide(L)'
;QDAGYRVNRSEQNGVVQLLSASQGIGYAVRFGNPAATPASYLDFTFSCALRVQGELPAGLTERWNLSRRFGRLSQQGEFLVMEMDVIVAGGVSPANLRSHIELWDRLLQEFIAYLRDYSRLAAEQQGMVQDAGQPVDGEA
;
A
#
# COMPACT_ATOMS: atom_id res chain seq x y z
N GLN A 1 22.37 -12.38 1.48
CA GLN A 1 21.83 -11.02 1.25
C GLN A 1 22.18 -10.64 -0.18
N ASP A 2 21.61 -11.31 -1.19
CA ASP A 2 22.19 -11.33 -2.55
C ASP A 2 21.53 -10.39 -3.57
N ALA A 3 20.49 -9.65 -3.20
CA ALA A 3 19.73 -8.80 -4.13
C ALA A 3 19.46 -7.38 -3.63
N GLY A 4 20.22 -6.89 -2.64
CA GLY A 4 20.09 -5.50 -2.13
C GLY A 4 18.89 -5.22 -1.21
N TYR A 5 17.95 -6.15 -1.07
CA TYR A 5 16.82 -6.01 -0.14
C TYR A 5 17.23 -6.42 1.28
N ARG A 6 17.06 -5.50 2.24
CA ARG A 6 17.27 -5.78 3.66
C ARG A 6 15.99 -6.34 4.25
N VAL A 7 16.07 -7.55 4.79
CA VAL A 7 14.93 -8.27 5.37
C VAL A 7 15.19 -8.53 6.85
N ASN A 8 14.21 -8.20 7.69
CA ASN A 8 14.18 -8.59 9.09
C ASN A 8 13.01 -9.56 9.30
N ARG A 9 13.30 -10.75 9.81
CA ARG A 9 12.25 -11.67 10.23
C ARG A 9 11.68 -11.19 11.57
N SER A 10 10.37 -11.07 11.65
CA SER A 10 9.63 -10.75 12.87
C SER A 10 8.57 -11.81 13.11
N GLU A 11 8.32 -12.13 14.38
CA GLU A 11 7.24 -13.01 14.79
C GLU A 11 6.33 -12.23 15.74
N GLN A 12 5.05 -12.11 15.38
CA GLN A 12 4.06 -11.39 16.18
C GLN A 12 2.83 -12.27 16.33
N ASN A 13 2.46 -12.57 17.58
CA ASN A 13 1.32 -13.43 17.91
C ASN A 13 1.38 -14.82 17.22
N GLY A 14 2.58 -15.38 17.05
CA GLY A 14 2.80 -16.65 16.37
C GLY A 14 2.75 -16.59 14.84
N VAL A 15 2.59 -15.39 14.25
CA VAL A 15 2.64 -15.18 12.80
C VAL A 15 4.01 -14.67 12.40
N VAL A 16 4.67 -15.41 11.51
CA VAL A 16 5.95 -14.99 10.92
C VAL A 16 5.68 -13.98 9.80
N GLN A 17 6.35 -12.83 9.87
CA GLN A 17 6.36 -11.83 8.82
C GLN A 17 7.79 -11.39 8.51
N LEU A 18 8.03 -11.02 7.26
CA LEU A 18 9.29 -10.44 6.82
C LEU A 18 9.11 -8.94 6.66
N LEU A 19 9.86 -8.15 7.41
CA LEU A 19 9.87 -6.70 7.29
C LEU A 19 10.96 -6.28 6.30
N SER A 20 10.59 -5.44 5.35
CA SER A 20 11.47 -4.89 4.33
C SER A 20 11.11 -3.43 4.09
N ALA A 21 11.93 -2.75 3.30
CA ALA A 21 11.63 -1.40 2.84
C ALA A 21 12.08 -1.22 1.40
N SER A 22 11.31 -0.45 0.64
CA SER A 22 11.73 0.06 -0.67
C SER A 22 11.53 1.57 -0.68
N GLN A 23 12.52 2.31 -1.19
CA GLN A 23 12.41 3.77 -1.38
C GLN A 23 12.03 4.54 -0.10
N GLY A 24 12.46 4.04 1.08
CA GLY A 24 12.14 4.62 2.38
C GLY A 24 10.77 4.24 2.95
N ILE A 25 10.01 3.37 2.27
CA ILE A 25 8.68 2.93 2.69
C ILE A 25 8.78 1.50 3.20
N GLY A 26 8.41 1.32 4.47
CA GLY A 26 8.36 0.01 5.10
C GLY A 26 7.17 -0.81 4.62
N TYR A 27 7.39 -2.10 4.38
CA TYR A 27 6.33 -3.06 4.10
C TYR A 27 6.65 -4.41 4.74
N ALA A 28 5.59 -5.20 4.96
CA ALA A 28 5.69 -6.56 5.45
C ALA A 28 5.35 -7.56 4.34
N VAL A 29 5.99 -8.73 4.37
CA VAL A 29 5.56 -9.93 3.66
C VAL A 29 5.01 -10.88 4.72
N ARG A 30 3.71 -11.16 4.64
CA ARG A 30 3.01 -12.04 5.58
C ARG A 30 2.71 -13.35 4.86
N PHE A 31 3.10 -14.46 5.46
CA PHE A 31 2.73 -15.78 4.94
C PHE A 31 1.26 -16.07 5.29
N GLY A 32 0.50 -16.58 4.33
CA GLY A 32 -0.92 -16.85 4.51
C GLY A 32 -1.18 -18.34 4.72
N ASN A 33 -1.82 -18.99 3.74
CA ASN A 33 -2.33 -20.34 3.93
C ASN A 33 -1.19 -21.37 4.07
N PRO A 34 -1.19 -22.23 5.11
CA PRO A 34 -0.21 -23.30 5.24
C PRO A 34 -0.41 -24.36 4.14
N ALA A 35 0.68 -24.91 3.63
CA ALA A 35 0.65 -26.02 2.71
C ALA A 35 0.74 -27.37 3.46
N ALA A 36 0.65 -28.49 2.71
CA ALA A 36 0.71 -29.84 3.30
C ALA A 36 2.05 -30.15 3.99
N THR A 37 3.13 -29.47 3.59
CA THR A 37 4.46 -29.64 4.20
C THR A 37 4.61 -28.68 5.39
N PRO A 38 5.16 -29.13 6.53
CA PRO A 38 5.41 -28.25 7.66
C PRO A 38 6.26 -27.03 7.28
N ALA A 39 5.89 -25.87 7.81
CA ALA A 39 6.56 -24.58 7.58
C ALA A 39 6.63 -24.12 6.10
N SER A 40 5.73 -24.61 5.24
CA SER A 40 5.52 -24.08 3.90
C SER A 40 4.11 -23.50 3.74
N TYR A 41 3.96 -22.63 2.74
CA TYR A 41 2.76 -21.82 2.52
C TYR A 41 2.36 -21.84 1.05
N LEU A 42 1.06 -21.73 0.79
CA LEU A 42 0.46 -21.69 -0.54
C LEU A 42 0.41 -20.28 -1.12
N ASP A 43 0.51 -19.25 -0.26
CA ASP A 43 0.47 -17.85 -0.63
C ASP A 43 1.17 -16.97 0.41
N PHE A 44 1.38 -15.72 0.02
CA PHE A 44 1.82 -14.65 0.89
C PHE A 44 1.26 -13.31 0.41
N THR A 45 1.24 -12.32 1.30
CA THR A 45 0.75 -10.97 1.02
C THR A 45 1.84 -9.95 1.29
N PHE A 46 2.13 -9.10 0.31
CA PHE A 46 2.84 -7.84 0.57
C PHE A 46 1.87 -6.84 1.19
N SER A 47 2.29 -6.12 2.22
CA SER A 47 1.45 -5.19 2.97
C SER A 47 2.23 -3.93 3.34
N CYS A 48 1.78 -2.78 2.86
CA CYS A 48 2.26 -1.46 3.26
C CYS A 48 1.15 -0.74 4.04
N ALA A 49 1.43 -0.33 5.26
CA ALA A 49 0.49 0.40 6.10
C ALA A 49 1.03 1.81 6.36
N LEU A 50 0.27 2.83 5.95
CA LEU A 50 0.57 4.23 6.24
C LEU A 50 -0.43 4.74 7.28
N ARG A 51 0.06 5.45 8.29
CA ARG A 51 -0.82 6.12 9.24
C ARG A 51 -1.38 7.39 8.59
N VAL A 52 -2.70 7.52 8.63
CA VAL A 52 -3.42 8.70 8.17
C VAL A 52 -3.31 9.80 9.22
N GLN A 53 -3.00 11.01 8.79
CA GLN A 53 -3.09 12.21 9.62
C GLN A 53 -4.24 13.08 9.10
N GLY A 54 -5.28 13.26 9.90
CA GLY A 54 -6.51 13.95 9.49
C GLY A 54 -7.50 13.04 8.76
N GLU A 55 -8.31 13.63 7.89
CA GLU A 55 -9.34 12.91 7.15
C GLU A 55 -8.88 12.54 5.74
N LEU A 56 -9.15 11.30 5.33
CA LEU A 56 -8.97 10.88 3.94
C LEU A 56 -10.15 11.38 3.10
N PRO A 57 -9.91 11.93 1.90
CA PRO A 57 -11.00 12.30 1.01
C PRO A 57 -11.85 11.08 0.62
N ALA A 58 -13.17 11.28 0.56
CA ALA A 58 -14.10 10.21 0.18
C ALA A 58 -13.78 9.64 -1.22
N GLY A 59 -13.94 8.33 -1.39
CA GLY A 59 -13.73 7.66 -2.68
C GLY A 59 -12.26 7.41 -3.05
N LEU A 60 -11.30 7.64 -2.14
CA LEU A 60 -9.87 7.40 -2.38
C LEU A 60 -9.57 5.92 -2.59
N THR A 61 -10.06 5.05 -1.69
CA THR A 61 -9.80 3.62 -1.79
C THR A 61 -10.51 2.99 -2.99
N GLU A 62 -11.72 3.44 -3.28
CA GLU A 62 -12.58 2.97 -4.35
C GLU A 62 -11.97 3.28 -5.72
N ARG A 63 -11.51 4.52 -5.92
CA ARG A 63 -10.88 4.92 -7.19
C ARG A 63 -9.58 4.17 -7.43
N TRP A 64 -8.79 3.90 -6.39
CA TRP A 64 -7.61 3.04 -6.50
C TRP A 64 -8.02 1.61 -6.93
N ASN A 65 -8.94 0.99 -6.20
CA ASN A 65 -9.37 -0.39 -6.44
C ASN A 65 -10.05 -0.60 -7.80
N LEU A 66 -10.74 0.42 -8.32
CA LEU A 66 -11.34 0.38 -9.67
C LEU A 66 -10.29 0.42 -10.79
N SER A 67 -9.13 1.00 -10.54
CA SER A 67 -8.12 1.26 -11.58
C SER A 67 -6.93 0.31 -11.53
N ARG A 68 -6.74 -0.44 -10.43
CA ARG A 68 -5.63 -1.39 -10.26
C ARG A 68 -6.18 -2.80 -10.05
N ARG A 69 -5.50 -3.78 -10.65
CA ARG A 69 -5.85 -5.21 -10.52
C ARG A 69 -5.03 -5.96 -9.48
N PHE A 70 -3.81 -5.48 -9.21
CA PHE A 70 -2.83 -6.22 -8.41
C PHE A 70 -2.67 -5.68 -7.00
N GLY A 71 -2.87 -4.37 -6.79
CA GLY A 71 -2.82 -3.74 -5.47
C GLY A 71 -4.21 -3.37 -4.99
N ARG A 72 -4.60 -3.84 -3.80
CA ARG A 72 -5.83 -3.44 -3.13
C ARG A 72 -5.53 -2.43 -2.04
N LEU A 73 -6.37 -1.42 -1.92
CA LEU A 73 -6.29 -0.37 -0.92
C LEU A 73 -7.50 -0.43 0.00
N SER A 74 -7.27 -0.39 1.31
CA SER A 74 -8.32 -0.39 2.32
C SER A 74 -7.98 0.55 3.47
N GLN A 75 -9.00 1.12 4.11
CA GLN A 75 -8.83 1.88 5.34
C GLN A 75 -9.19 0.99 6.53
N GLN A 76 -8.27 0.87 7.49
CA GLN A 76 -8.40 0.05 8.69
C GLN A 76 -8.11 0.95 9.91
N GLY A 77 -9.16 1.55 10.48
CA GLY A 77 -9.01 2.57 11.52
C GLY A 77 -8.20 3.77 11.02
N GLU A 78 -7.11 4.10 11.71
CA GLU A 78 -6.19 5.19 11.33
C GLU A 78 -5.17 4.80 10.25
N PHE A 79 -5.21 3.57 9.73
CA PHE A 79 -4.26 3.09 8.74
C PHE A 79 -4.87 2.99 7.36
N LEU A 80 -4.14 3.48 6.36
CA LEU A 80 -4.36 3.19 4.97
C LEU A 80 -3.43 2.04 4.57
N VAL A 81 -4.02 0.90 4.20
CA VAL A 81 -3.30 -0.35 3.98
C VAL A 81 -3.39 -0.73 2.50
N MET A 82 -2.22 -0.81 1.86
CA MET A 82 -2.05 -1.28 0.49
C MET A 82 -1.48 -2.70 0.50
N GLU A 83 -2.18 -3.62 -0.15
CA GLU A 83 -1.85 -5.04 -0.14
C GLU A 83 -1.79 -5.63 -1.55
N MET A 84 -0.89 -6.59 -1.75
CA MET A 84 -0.86 -7.44 -2.93
C MET A 84 -0.71 -8.90 -2.51
N ASP A 85 -1.70 -9.72 -2.86
CA ASP A 85 -1.70 -11.15 -2.61
C ASP A 85 -0.98 -11.90 -3.73
N VAL A 86 -0.19 -12.90 -3.35
CA VAL A 86 0.57 -13.73 -4.28
C VAL A 86 0.31 -15.20 -3.96
N ILE A 87 -0.30 -15.91 -4.91
CA ILE A 87 -0.48 -17.36 -4.83
C ILE A 87 0.74 -18.03 -5.45
N VAL A 88 1.33 -18.99 -4.73
CA VAL A 88 2.47 -19.80 -5.17
C VAL A 88 2.12 -21.30 -5.32
N ALA A 89 0.85 -21.64 -5.15
CA ALA A 89 0.33 -22.99 -5.40
C ALA A 89 0.64 -23.44 -6.84
N GLY A 90 1.21 -24.65 -7.00
CA GLY A 90 1.64 -25.18 -8.30
C GLY A 90 3.13 -24.98 -8.61
N GLY A 91 3.88 -24.32 -7.73
CA GLY A 91 5.33 -24.20 -7.80
C GLY A 91 5.80 -22.75 -7.88
N VAL A 92 6.93 -22.46 -7.24
CA VAL A 92 7.57 -21.13 -7.28
C VAL A 92 8.96 -21.26 -7.87
N SER A 93 9.25 -20.47 -8.91
CA SER A 93 10.62 -20.29 -9.38
C SER A 93 11.21 -19.01 -8.80
N PRO A 94 12.55 -18.89 -8.68
CA PRO A 94 13.18 -17.63 -8.31
C PRO A 94 12.77 -16.47 -9.24
N ALA A 95 12.52 -16.76 -10.52
CA ALA A 95 12.02 -15.77 -11.48
C ALA A 95 10.60 -15.30 -11.12
N ASN A 96 9.70 -16.20 -10.72
CA ASN A 96 8.35 -15.85 -10.28
C ASN A 96 8.39 -14.91 -9.06
N LEU A 97 9.20 -15.23 -8.05
CA LEU A 97 9.32 -14.38 -6.87
C LEU A 97 9.89 -13.00 -7.22
N ARG A 98 10.92 -12.95 -8.08
CA ARG A 98 11.49 -11.69 -8.57
C ARG A 98 10.44 -10.83 -9.27
N SER A 99 9.65 -11.40 -10.18
CA SER A 99 8.60 -10.67 -10.89
C SER A 99 7.54 -10.08 -9.94
N HIS A 100 7.17 -10.80 -8.88
CA HIS A 100 6.26 -10.27 -7.87
C HIS A 100 6.88 -9.14 -7.05
N ILE A 101 8.18 -9.21 -6.73
CA ILE A 101 8.89 -8.12 -6.04
C ILE A 101 8.98 -6.87 -6.92
N GLU A 102 9.27 -7.03 -8.22
CA GLU A 102 9.31 -5.92 -9.18
C GLU A 102 7.94 -5.28 -9.37
N LEU A 103 6.88 -6.11 -9.45
CA LEU A 103 5.50 -5.62 -9.51
C LEU A 103 5.12 -4.86 -8.24
N TRP A 104 5.49 -5.37 -7.07
CA TRP A 104 5.28 -4.70 -5.79
C TRP A 104 5.97 -3.33 -5.73
N ASP A 105 7.22 -3.24 -6.15
CA ASP A 105 7.96 -1.97 -6.15
C ASP A 105 7.29 -0.94 -7.07
N ARG A 106 6.85 -1.36 -8.27
CA ARG A 106 6.09 -0.50 -9.16
C ARG A 106 4.76 -0.04 -8.55
N LEU A 107 4.02 -0.95 -7.91
CA LEU A 107 2.76 -0.61 -7.24
C LEU A 107 2.99 0.39 -6.08
N LEU A 108 4.08 0.24 -5.31
CA LEU A 108 4.45 1.20 -4.28
C LEU A 108 4.73 2.59 -4.87
N GLN A 109 5.48 2.68 -5.97
CA GLN A 109 5.73 3.95 -6.65
C GLN A 109 4.42 4.61 -7.12
N GLU A 110 3.56 3.83 -7.78
CA GLU A 110 2.24 4.29 -8.25
C GLU A 110 1.34 4.71 -7.08
N PHE A 111 1.42 4.02 -5.94
CA PHE A 111 0.66 4.33 -4.73
C PHE A 111 1.07 5.69 -4.15
N ILE A 112 2.37 5.96 -4.02
CA ILE A 112 2.85 7.24 -3.50
C ILE A 112 2.54 8.39 -4.45
N ALA A 113 2.71 8.19 -5.76
CA ALA A 113 2.32 9.17 -6.76
C ALA A 113 0.82 9.49 -6.66
N TYR A 114 -0.01 8.46 -6.57
CA TYR A 114 -1.46 8.60 -6.42
C TYR A 114 -1.84 9.41 -5.17
N LEU A 115 -1.27 9.10 -4.00
CA LEU A 115 -1.54 9.85 -2.77
C LEU A 115 -1.14 11.33 -2.88
N ARG A 116 0.00 11.62 -3.51
CA ARG A 116 0.49 12.99 -3.70
C ARG A 116 -0.40 13.81 -4.63
N ASP A 117 -0.83 13.22 -5.74
CA ASP A 117 -1.76 13.88 -6.66
C ASP A 117 -3.10 14.13 -5.99
N TYR A 118 -3.57 13.18 -5.18
CA TYR A 118 -4.82 13.33 -4.44
C TYR A 118 -4.77 14.40 -3.36
N SER A 119 -3.67 14.46 -2.61
CA SER A 119 -3.48 15.50 -1.58
C SER A 119 -3.47 16.90 -2.20
N ARG A 120 -2.87 17.04 -3.40
CA ARG A 120 -2.87 18.31 -4.14
C ARG A 120 -4.29 18.70 -4.56
N LEU A 121 -5.04 17.79 -5.19
CA LEU A 121 -6.41 18.04 -5.63
C LEU A 121 -7.36 18.37 -4.46
N ALA A 122 -7.19 17.69 -3.32
CA ALA A 122 -7.96 17.99 -2.11
C ALA A 122 -7.67 19.39 -1.58
N ALA A 123 -6.40 19.82 -1.58
CA ALA A 123 -6.01 21.17 -1.16
C ALA A 123 -6.56 22.26 -2.09
N GLU A 124 -6.54 22.03 -3.41
CA GLU A 124 -7.11 22.96 -4.41
C GLU A 124 -8.63 23.14 -4.22
N GLN A 125 -9.36 22.05 -3.96
CA GLN A 125 -10.80 22.09 -3.70
C GLN A 125 -11.13 22.84 -2.40
N GLN A 126 -10.33 22.68 -1.34
CA GLN A 126 -10.51 23.42 -0.09
C GLN A 126 -10.21 24.91 -0.26
N GLY A 127 -9.19 25.28 -1.05
CA GLY A 127 -8.86 26.66 -1.37
C GLY A 127 -9.94 27.39 -2.16
N MET A 128 -10.55 26.72 -3.16
CA MET A 128 -11.66 27.30 -3.93
C MET A 128 -12.93 27.54 -3.09
N VAL A 129 -13.21 26.66 -2.11
CA VAL A 129 -14.35 26.84 -1.19
C VAL A 129 -14.12 27.99 -0.22
N GLN A 130 -12.87 28.23 0.19
CA GLN A 130 -12.52 29.36 1.06
C GLN A 130 -12.58 30.71 0.32
N ASP A 131 -12.12 30.77 -0.93
CA ASP A 131 -12.16 31.98 -1.79
C ASP A 131 -13.60 32.37 -2.16
N ALA A 132 -14.46 31.40 -2.47
CA ALA A 132 -15.88 31.64 -2.76
C ALA A 132 -16.71 32.05 -1.52
N GLY A 133 -16.15 31.91 -0.31
CA GLY A 133 -16.81 32.25 0.96
C GLY A 133 -16.44 33.62 1.52
N GLN A 134 -15.51 34.37 0.92
CA GLN A 134 -15.23 35.75 1.34
C GLN A 134 -16.30 36.69 0.75
N PRO A 135 -17.14 37.33 1.59
CA PRO A 135 -17.97 38.43 1.10
C PRO A 135 -17.03 39.53 0.63
N VAL A 136 -17.24 39.99 -0.61
CA VAL A 136 -16.62 41.20 -1.14
C VAL A 136 -17.23 42.35 -0.34
N ASP A 137 -16.62 42.68 0.81
CA ASP A 137 -16.96 43.90 1.53
C ASP A 137 -16.60 45.07 0.62
N GLY A 138 -17.66 45.67 0.09
CA GLY A 138 -17.62 46.67 -0.95
C GLY A 138 -17.01 48.00 -0.53
N GLU A 139 -16.60 48.73 -1.55
CA GLU A 139 -16.25 50.14 -1.56
C GLU A 139 -17.24 51.01 -0.75
N ALA A 140 -16.68 51.90 0.08
CA ALA A 140 -17.17 53.26 0.31
C ALA A 140 -16.01 54.16 0.78
#